data_AF-A0A510KPM1-F1
#
_entry.id   AF-A0A510KPM1-F1
#
_cell.length_a   1.000
_cell.length_b   1.000
_cell.length_c   1.000
_cell.angle_alpha   90.00
_cell.angle_beta   90.00
_cell.angle_gamma   90.00
#
_symmetry.space_group_name_H-M   'P 1'
#
loop_
_entity.id
_entity.type
_entity.pdbx_description
1 polymer ?
#
loop_
_entity_poly.entity_id
_entity_poly.type
_entity_poly.pdbx_seq_one_letter_code
_entity_poly.pdbx_strand_id
1 'polypeptide(L)'
;MEKNINKSKMEELGLLILNTACYSALIITSVIILLTVLSSLLSKKIILADYSKQSFEVNELLKFLVFYPIGEELLLRGLILQFLKKKTKYANLIQAIIFGILHLNPIKFIYTTISGIFFGNVRLRPNPIWWIILLHSTFNLVSIFLYKPFMIIVERIFHLQNIPIITLIIVFIPPLFIFDYTLKQLKNKFNYEKLYKA
;
A
#
# COMPACT_ATOMS: atom_id res chain seq x y z
N MET A 1 -21.23 22.17 17.49
CA MET A 1 -21.02 21.94 16.04
C MET A 1 -19.60 21.46 15.74
N GLU A 2 -18.57 22.19 16.16
CA GLU A 2 -17.15 21.87 15.92
C GLU A 2 -16.68 20.50 16.45
N LYS A 3 -17.12 20.11 17.66
CA LYS A 3 -16.85 18.79 18.25
C LYS A 3 -17.35 17.61 17.38
N ASN A 4 -18.48 17.79 16.70
CA ASN A 4 -19.07 16.76 15.83
C ASN A 4 -18.30 16.67 14.50
N ILE A 5 -17.84 17.80 13.96
CA ILE A 5 -17.01 17.85 12.74
C ILE A 5 -15.66 17.16 12.98
N ASN A 6 -15.01 17.44 14.12
CA ASN A 6 -13.74 16.80 14.46
C ASN A 6 -13.90 15.29 14.68
N LYS A 7 -14.97 14.86 15.34
CA LYS A 7 -15.29 13.43 15.49
C LYS A 7 -15.46 12.74 14.13
N SER A 8 -16.20 13.36 13.21
CA SER A 8 -16.42 12.82 11.87
C SER A 8 -15.13 12.68 11.06
N LYS A 9 -14.24 13.69 11.10
CA LYS A 9 -12.92 13.62 10.45
C LYS A 9 -12.02 12.53 11.04
N MET A 10 -12.05 12.33 12.36
CA MET A 10 -11.28 11.26 13.01
C MET A 10 -11.81 9.87 12.62
N GLU A 11 -13.12 9.71 12.50
CA GLU A 11 -13.73 8.47 12.01
C GLU A 11 -13.34 8.19 10.55
N GLU A 12 -13.39 9.21 9.68
CA GLU A 12 -12.94 9.09 8.28
C GLU A 12 -11.48 8.65 8.19
N LEU A 13 -10.59 9.32 8.93
CA LEU A 13 -9.17 8.99 8.95
C LEU A 13 -8.91 7.59 9.50
N GLY A 14 -9.57 7.22 10.60
CA GLY A 14 -9.45 5.88 11.18
C GLY A 14 -9.86 4.77 10.19
N LEU A 15 -10.96 4.99 9.46
CA LEU A 15 -11.39 4.07 8.41
C LEU A 15 -10.41 4.02 7.24
N LEU A 16 -9.84 5.15 6.82
CA LEU A 16 -8.81 5.20 5.77
C LEU A 16 -7.54 4.45 6.19
N ILE A 17 -7.08 4.62 7.43
CA ILE A 17 -5.90 3.92 7.95
C ILE A 17 -6.14 2.40 7.95
N LEU A 18 -7.28 1.96 8.51
CA LEU A 18 -7.62 0.54 8.55
C LEU A 18 -7.79 -0.04 7.14
N ASN A 19 -8.48 0.66 6.26
CA ASN A 19 -8.65 0.27 4.87
C ASN A 19 -7.31 0.18 4.13
N THR A 20 -6.40 1.13 4.38
CA THR A 20 -5.03 1.13 3.82
C THR A 20 -4.21 -0.04 4.35
N ALA A 21 -4.29 -0.35 5.65
CA ALA A 21 -3.60 -1.48 6.24
C ALA A 21 -4.06 -2.80 5.58
N CYS A 22 -5.37 -3.01 5.47
CA CYS A 22 -5.92 -4.19 4.80
C CYS A 22 -5.56 -4.22 3.30
N TYR A 23 -5.70 -3.10 2.60
CA TYR A 23 -5.30 -2.98 1.20
C TYR A 23 -3.83 -3.34 0.97
N SER A 24 -2.92 -2.84 1.82
CA SER A 24 -1.50 -3.14 1.73
C SER A 24 -1.22 -4.63 1.93
N ALA A 25 -1.91 -5.27 2.89
CA ALA A 25 -1.82 -6.70 3.10
C ALA A 25 -2.26 -7.48 1.85
N LEU A 26 -3.41 -7.12 1.27
CA LEU A 26 -3.93 -7.76 0.06
C LEU A 26 -2.95 -7.62 -1.13
N ILE A 27 -2.41 -6.42 -1.35
CA ILE A 27 -1.42 -6.18 -2.42
C ILE A 27 -0.18 -7.03 -2.20
N ILE A 28 0.42 -7.00 -1.00
CA ILE A 28 1.67 -7.69 -0.70
C ILE A 28 1.49 -9.21 -0.83
N THR A 29 0.42 -9.78 -0.25
CA THR A 29 0.14 -11.22 -0.41
C THR A 29 -0.05 -11.59 -1.88
N SER A 30 -0.78 -10.78 -2.65
CA SER A 30 -1.02 -11.05 -4.08
C SER A 30 0.28 -11.07 -4.88
N VAL A 31 1.19 -10.12 -4.61
CA VAL A 31 2.52 -10.07 -5.23
C VAL A 31 3.35 -11.29 -4.82
N ILE A 32 3.34 -11.68 -3.54
CA ILE A 32 4.09 -12.86 -3.07
C ILE A 32 3.56 -14.15 -3.73
N ILE A 33 2.24 -14.33 -3.81
CA ILE A 33 1.63 -15.49 -4.48
C ILE A 33 2.04 -15.51 -5.96
N LEU A 34 1.92 -14.38 -6.66
CA LEU A 34 2.32 -14.28 -8.07
C LEU A 34 3.79 -14.65 -8.28
N LEU A 35 4.69 -14.11 -7.45
CA LEU A 35 6.12 -14.41 -7.54
C LEU A 35 6.43 -15.87 -7.23
N THR A 36 5.73 -16.47 -6.26
CA THR A 36 5.90 -17.88 -5.90
C THR A 36 5.47 -18.79 -7.04
N VAL A 37 4.30 -18.54 -7.64
CA VAL A 37 3.80 -19.29 -8.81
C VAL A 37 4.75 -19.12 -10.00
N LEU A 38 5.18 -17.89 -10.29
CA LEU A 38 6.09 -17.61 -11.41
C LEU A 38 7.46 -18.28 -11.21
N SER A 39 7.98 -18.28 -9.97
CA SER A 39 9.24 -18.94 -9.61
C SER A 39 9.16 -20.45 -9.83
N SER A 40 8.04 -21.07 -9.46
CA SER A 40 7.78 -22.50 -9.70
C SER A 40 7.72 -22.81 -11.21
N LEU A 41 6.98 -22.00 -11.98
CA LEU A 41 6.84 -22.20 -13.43
C LEU A 41 8.14 -22.01 -14.22
N LEU A 42 8.98 -21.05 -13.83
CA LEU A 42 10.22 -20.73 -14.54
C LEU A 42 11.43 -21.54 -14.07
N SER A 43 11.28 -22.40 -13.05
CA SER A 43 12.37 -23.14 -12.38
C SER A 43 13.54 -22.23 -11.94
N LYS A 44 13.30 -20.92 -11.82
CA LYS A 44 14.24 -19.92 -11.36
C LYS A 44 13.92 -19.57 -9.92
N LYS A 45 14.95 -19.51 -9.07
CA LYS A 45 14.84 -19.03 -7.69
C LYS A 45 14.64 -17.50 -7.73
N ILE A 46 13.42 -17.05 -7.95
CA ILE A 46 13.12 -15.62 -8.06
C ILE A 46 13.12 -15.01 -6.66
N ILE A 47 14.19 -14.26 -6.32
CA ILE A 47 14.28 -13.02 -5.51
C ILE A 47 13.68 -13.00 -4.08
N LEU A 48 12.81 -13.94 -3.69
CA LEU A 48 12.15 -13.99 -2.38
C LEU A 48 13.15 -14.05 -1.22
N ALA A 49 14.31 -14.68 -1.46
CA ALA A 49 15.41 -14.79 -0.50
C ALA A 49 16.11 -13.46 -0.19
N ASP A 50 15.98 -12.43 -1.02
CA ASP A 50 16.57 -11.11 -0.75
C ASP A 50 15.69 -10.27 0.18
N TYR A 51 14.38 -10.52 0.16
CA TYR A 51 13.41 -9.78 0.99
C TYR A 51 13.52 -10.16 2.48
N SER A 52 13.73 -11.45 2.79
CA SER A 52 13.91 -11.89 4.19
C SER A 52 15.28 -11.50 4.76
N LYS A 53 16.29 -11.33 3.91
CA LYS A 53 17.67 -10.98 4.31
C LYS A 53 17.92 -9.50 4.53
N GLN A 54 17.03 -8.62 4.07
CA GLN A 54 17.21 -7.17 4.23
C GLN A 54 17.11 -6.79 5.71
N SER A 55 18.20 -6.50 6.41
CA SER A 55 18.16 -5.96 7.78
C SER A 55 17.78 -4.48 7.75
N PHE A 56 16.86 -4.05 8.61
CA PHE A 56 16.58 -2.63 8.82
C PHE A 56 17.28 -2.19 10.10
N GLU A 57 18.37 -1.42 9.95
CA GLU A 57 18.87 -0.61 11.05
C GLU A 57 17.84 0.48 11.40
N VAL A 58 17.92 1.02 12.61
CA VAL A 58 16.97 2.07 13.09
C VAL A 58 16.90 3.25 12.11
N ASN A 59 18.05 3.64 11.54
CA ASN A 59 18.13 4.73 10.56
C ASN A 59 17.40 4.40 9.25
N GLU A 60 17.54 3.18 8.75
CA GLU A 60 16.87 2.74 7.52
C GLU A 60 15.35 2.58 7.74
N LEU A 61 14.95 2.14 8.93
CA LEU A 61 13.54 2.10 9.32
C LEU A 61 12.93 3.51 9.34
N LEU A 62 13.64 4.49 9.91
CA LEU A 62 13.16 5.87 9.96
C LEU A 62 13.03 6.49 8.56
N LYS A 63 14.01 6.24 7.68
CA LYS A 63 13.92 6.66 6.26
C LYS A 63 12.70 6.06 5.59
N PHE A 64 12.53 4.74 5.70
CA PHE A 64 11.47 4.01 5.02
C PHE A 64 10.07 4.34 5.54
N LEU A 65 9.90 4.56 6.84
CA LEU A 65 8.60 4.80 7.45
C LEU A 65 8.20 6.28 7.49
N VAL A 66 9.15 7.20 7.42
CA VAL A 66 8.88 8.63 7.66
C VAL A 66 9.41 9.49 6.52
N PHE A 67 10.72 9.50 6.28
CA PHE A 67 11.30 10.46 5.33
C PHE A 67 10.91 10.18 3.88
N TYR A 68 10.90 8.92 3.44
CA TYR A 68 10.46 8.57 2.09
C TYR A 68 8.98 8.88 1.87
N PRO A 69 8.02 8.43 2.72
CA PRO A 69 6.63 8.84 2.59
C PRO A 69 6.44 10.36 2.55
N ILE A 70 7.13 11.12 3.41
CA ILE A 70 7.03 12.59 3.38
C ILE A 70 7.50 13.14 2.02
N GLY A 71 8.72 12.79 1.59
CA GLY A 71 9.29 13.32 0.35
C GLY A 71 8.47 12.94 -0.89
N GLU A 72 8.08 11.67 -0.97
CA GLU A 72 7.31 11.12 -2.09
C GLU A 72 5.92 11.74 -2.17
N GLU A 73 5.21 11.88 -1.05
CA GLU A 73 3.88 12.50 -1.05
C GLU A 73 3.93 14.01 -1.33
N LEU A 74 4.91 14.73 -0.80
CA LEU A 74 5.08 16.15 -1.12
C LEU A 74 5.33 16.35 -2.62
N LEU A 75 6.20 15.55 -3.23
CA LEU A 75 6.49 15.63 -4.66
C LEU A 75 5.29 15.20 -5.51
N LEU A 76 4.74 14.01 -5.28
CA LEU A 76 3.75 13.42 -6.17
C LEU A 76 2.35 14.01 -5.95
N ARG A 77 1.95 14.15 -4.69
CA ARG A 77 0.58 14.54 -4.30
C ARG A 77 0.48 16.03 -3.98
N GLY A 78 1.56 16.63 -3.48
CA GLY A 78 1.68 18.06 -3.21
C GLY A 78 1.98 18.88 -4.45
N LEU A 79 2.90 18.44 -5.31
CA LEU A 79 3.32 19.19 -6.49
C LEU A 79 2.73 18.64 -7.80
N ILE A 80 3.12 17.43 -8.21
CA ILE A 80 2.83 16.88 -9.54
C ILE A 80 1.32 16.75 -9.78
N LEU A 81 0.58 16.10 -8.87
CA LEU A 81 -0.87 15.92 -8.98
C LEU A 81 -1.60 17.27 -9.01
N GLN A 82 -1.18 18.25 -8.20
CA GLN A 82 -1.82 19.57 -8.13
C GLN A 82 -1.58 20.41 -9.39
N PHE A 83 -0.42 20.23 -10.03
CA PHE A 83 -0.14 20.80 -11.34
C PHE A 83 -0.98 20.13 -12.42
N LEU A 84 -0.94 18.79 -12.51
CA LEU A 84 -1.59 18.01 -13.56
C LEU A 84 -3.12 18.12 -13.53
N LYS A 85 -3.75 18.22 -12.35
CA LYS A 85 -5.23 18.31 -12.25
C LYS A 85 -5.80 19.56 -12.92
N LYS A 86 -4.97 20.60 -13.13
CA LYS A 86 -5.34 21.82 -13.87
C LYS A 86 -5.19 21.66 -15.40
N LYS A 87 -4.57 20.58 -15.85
CA LYS A 87 -4.17 20.36 -17.25
C LYS A 87 -4.86 19.16 -17.89
N THR A 88 -5.22 18.14 -17.10
CA THR A 88 -5.81 16.90 -17.64
C THR A 88 -6.67 16.17 -16.61
N LYS A 89 -7.71 15.49 -17.09
CA LYS A 89 -8.53 14.58 -16.29
C LYS A 89 -7.79 13.32 -15.85
N TYR A 90 -6.69 12.96 -16.53
CA TYR A 90 -5.86 11.79 -16.23
C TYR A 90 -4.76 12.08 -15.21
N ALA A 91 -4.82 13.21 -14.49
CA ALA A 91 -3.78 13.65 -13.57
C ALA A 91 -3.39 12.60 -12.53
N ASN A 92 -4.39 11.89 -11.98
CA ASN A 92 -4.16 10.84 -11.00
C ASN A 92 -3.45 9.62 -11.59
N LEU A 93 -3.83 9.20 -12.80
CA LEU A 93 -3.19 8.10 -13.50
C LEU A 93 -1.73 8.44 -13.85
N ILE A 94 -1.49 9.63 -14.38
CA ILE A 94 -0.14 10.05 -14.79
C ILE A 94 0.80 10.13 -13.58
N GLN A 95 0.39 10.77 -12.48
CA GLN A 95 1.23 10.82 -11.27
C GLN A 95 1.50 9.43 -10.69
N ALA A 96 0.52 8.53 -10.76
CA ALA A 96 0.66 7.18 -10.25
C ALA A 96 1.67 6.35 -11.07
N ILE A 97 1.67 6.52 -12.40
CA ILE A 97 2.67 5.91 -13.28
C ILE A 97 4.06 6.47 -12.97
N ILE A 98 4.19 7.79 -12.78
CA ILE A 98 5.46 8.41 -12.38
C ILE A 98 5.95 7.81 -11.05
N PHE A 99 5.06 7.68 -10.05
CA PHE A 99 5.39 7.04 -8.78
C PHE A 99 5.92 5.60 -8.98
N GLY A 100 5.30 4.82 -9.86
CA GLY A 100 5.79 3.48 -10.17
C GLY A 100 7.14 3.46 -10.88
N ILE A 101 7.39 4.38 -11.81
CA ILE A 101 8.67 4.48 -12.53
C ILE A 101 9.82 4.79 -11.56
N LEU A 102 9.60 5.70 -10.60
CA LEU A 102 10.62 6.12 -9.62
C LEU A 102 11.14 4.98 -8.74
N HIS A 103 10.42 3.85 -8.66
CA HIS A 103 10.87 2.68 -7.91
C HIS A 103 11.91 1.82 -8.63
N LEU A 104 12.16 2.08 -9.92
CA LEU A 104 13.21 1.44 -10.73
C LEU A 104 13.22 -0.09 -10.66
N ASN A 105 12.05 -0.71 -10.50
CA ASN A 105 11.91 -2.14 -10.38
C ASN A 105 10.59 -2.59 -11.05
N PRO A 106 10.62 -3.52 -12.02
CA PRO A 106 9.42 -3.95 -12.76
C PRO A 106 8.33 -4.59 -11.88
N ILE A 107 8.72 -5.36 -10.84
CA ILE A 107 7.76 -5.96 -9.90
C ILE A 107 7.11 -4.85 -9.07
N LYS A 108 7.91 -3.88 -8.62
CA LYS A 108 7.41 -2.74 -7.84
C LYS A 108 6.48 -1.87 -8.64
N PHE A 109 6.86 -1.54 -9.86
CA PHE A 109 6.14 -0.66 -10.77
C PHE A 109 4.63 -0.92 -10.79
N ILE A 110 4.21 -2.18 -10.92
CA ILE A 110 2.79 -2.54 -11.02
C ILE A 110 2.05 -2.16 -9.73
N TYR A 111 2.49 -2.67 -8.58
CA TYR A 111 1.75 -2.44 -7.34
C TYR A 111 1.87 -0.99 -6.85
N THR A 112 3.02 -0.34 -7.06
CA THR A 112 3.19 1.08 -6.72
C THR A 112 2.35 1.99 -7.60
N THR A 113 2.11 1.64 -8.87
CA THR A 113 1.20 2.39 -9.73
C THR A 113 -0.25 2.27 -9.24
N ILE A 114 -0.69 1.06 -8.89
CA ILE A 114 -2.04 0.83 -8.35
C ILE A 114 -2.22 1.57 -7.02
N SER A 115 -1.26 1.48 -6.11
CA SER A 115 -1.27 2.24 -4.85
C SER A 115 -1.18 3.75 -5.10
N GLY A 116 -0.49 4.15 -6.17
CA GLY A 116 -0.38 5.52 -6.64
C GLY A 116 -1.74 6.15 -6.93
N ILE A 117 -2.59 5.41 -7.65
CA ILE A 117 -3.97 5.80 -7.97
C ILE A 117 -4.78 5.96 -6.68
N PHE A 118 -4.69 4.99 -5.77
CA PHE A 118 -5.35 5.02 -4.47
C PHE A 118 -4.99 6.30 -3.67
N PHE A 119 -3.70 6.53 -3.42
CA PHE A 119 -3.25 7.69 -2.66
C PHE A 119 -3.63 9.02 -3.32
N GLY A 120 -3.58 9.08 -4.66
CA GLY A 120 -4.00 10.28 -5.38
C GLY A 120 -5.51 10.53 -5.29
N ASN A 121 -6.36 9.49 -5.27
CA ASN A 121 -7.81 9.65 -5.04
C ASN A 121 -8.12 10.20 -3.66
N VAL A 122 -7.38 9.77 -2.63
CA VAL A 122 -7.48 10.38 -1.29
C VAL A 122 -7.03 11.85 -1.34
N ARG A 123 -5.93 12.15 -2.04
CA ARG A 123 -5.40 13.52 -2.14
C ARG A 123 -6.30 14.49 -2.91
N LEU A 124 -7.09 14.01 -3.87
CA LEU A 124 -8.02 14.84 -4.64
C LEU A 124 -9.18 15.38 -3.77
N ARG A 125 -9.37 14.83 -2.58
CA ARG A 125 -10.31 15.34 -1.58
C ARG A 125 -9.70 16.47 -0.77
N PRO A 126 -10.52 17.34 -0.14
CA PRO A 126 -10.06 18.50 0.62
C PRO A 126 -9.50 18.10 2.01
N ASN A 127 -8.52 17.19 2.02
CA ASN A 127 -7.87 16.66 3.21
C ASN A 127 -6.42 17.20 3.28
N PRO A 128 -5.86 17.37 4.48
CA PRO A 128 -4.50 17.82 4.62
C PRO A 128 -3.51 16.73 4.15
N ILE A 129 -2.37 17.15 3.60
CA ILE A 129 -1.41 16.22 2.97
C ILE A 129 -0.85 15.17 3.94
N TRP A 130 -0.79 15.50 5.24
CA TRP A 130 -0.31 14.57 6.27
C TRP A 130 -1.18 13.32 6.40
N TRP A 131 -2.46 13.36 5.99
CA TRP A 131 -3.29 12.15 5.94
C TRP A 131 -2.67 11.13 4.99
N ILE A 132 -2.31 11.54 3.77
CA ILE A 132 -1.77 10.62 2.78
C ILE A 132 -0.36 10.16 3.19
N ILE A 133 0.46 11.03 3.78
CA ILE A 133 1.75 10.64 4.37
C ILE A 133 1.56 9.52 5.39
N LEU A 134 0.56 9.65 6.27
CA LEU A 134 0.23 8.62 7.26
C LEU A 134 -0.28 7.32 6.61
N LEU A 135 -1.10 7.40 5.57
CA LEU A 135 -1.57 6.21 4.85
C LEU A 135 -0.40 5.48 4.15
N HIS A 136 0.51 6.22 3.52
CA HIS A 136 1.72 5.63 2.91
C HIS A 136 2.62 5.01 3.98
N SER A 137 2.85 5.71 5.10
CA SER A 137 3.59 5.16 6.24
C SER A 137 2.94 3.89 6.78
N THR A 138 1.60 3.83 6.81
CA THR A 138 0.83 2.63 7.20
C THR A 138 1.08 1.47 6.25
N PHE A 139 1.09 1.71 4.94
CA PHE A 139 1.43 0.70 3.93
C PHE A 139 2.84 0.11 4.21
N ASN A 140 3.81 0.99 4.46
CA ASN A 140 5.19 0.60 4.75
C ASN A 140 5.33 -0.15 6.08
N LEU A 141 4.59 0.27 7.11
CA LEU A 141 4.51 -0.42 8.41
C LEU A 141 4.00 -1.85 8.26
N VAL A 142 2.90 -2.07 7.53
CA VAL A 142 2.36 -3.42 7.29
C VAL A 142 3.40 -4.28 6.57
N SER A 143 4.08 -3.72 5.59
CA SER A 143 5.12 -4.44 4.84
C SER A 143 6.26 -4.96 5.72
N ILE A 144 6.77 -4.14 6.64
CA ILE A 144 7.89 -4.52 7.51
C ILE A 144 7.43 -5.32 8.73
N PHE A 145 6.39 -4.89 9.44
CA PHE A 145 6.06 -5.45 10.75
C PHE A 145 5.09 -6.63 10.69
N LEU A 146 4.31 -6.78 9.61
CA LEU A 146 3.45 -7.94 9.41
C LEU A 146 4.11 -8.96 8.48
N TYR A 147 4.46 -8.54 7.26
CA TYR A 147 4.85 -9.50 6.23
C TYR A 147 6.27 -10.02 6.38
N LYS A 148 7.24 -9.17 6.69
CA LYS A 148 8.63 -9.63 6.85
C LYS A 148 8.78 -10.72 7.93
N PRO A 149 8.30 -10.55 9.18
CA PRO A 149 8.40 -11.61 10.19
C PRO A 149 7.57 -12.84 9.81
N PHE A 150 6.39 -12.66 9.22
CA PHE A 150 5.59 -13.78 8.72
C PHE A 150 6.37 -14.63 7.71
N MET A 151 7.01 -13.98 6.73
CA MET A 151 7.82 -14.68 5.72
C MET A 151 9.03 -15.39 6.33
N ILE A 152 9.72 -14.78 7.30
CA ILE A 152 10.84 -15.41 8.02
C ILE A 152 10.37 -16.68 8.77
N ILE A 153 9.24 -16.61 9.46
CA ILE A 153 8.67 -17.74 10.20
C ILE A 153 8.28 -18.87 9.24
N VAL A 154 7.59 -18.53 8.15
CA VAL A 154 7.18 -19.49 7.11
C VAL A 154 8.41 -20.15 6.47
N GLU A 155 9.44 -19.38 6.12
CA GLU A 155 10.71 -19.87 5.57
C GLU A 155 11.38 -20.88 6.52
N ARG A 156 11.41 -20.59 7.82
CA ARG A 156 12.00 -21.47 8.84
C ARG A 156 11.22 -22.77 9.03
N ILE A 157 9.89 -22.73 8.97
CA ILE A 157 9.02 -23.90 9.21
C ILE A 157 8.94 -24.82 7.98
N PHE A 158 8.82 -24.24 6.77
CA PHE A 158 8.49 -25.00 5.56
C PHE A 158 9.69 -25.27 4.64
N HIS A 159 10.91 -24.94 5.05
CA HIS A 159 12.16 -25.19 4.30
C HIS A 159 12.08 -24.79 2.81
N LEU A 160 11.75 -23.51 2.55
CA LEU A 160 11.88 -22.73 1.30
C LEU A 160 11.38 -23.27 -0.05
N GLN A 161 11.22 -24.58 -0.27
CA GLN A 161 10.90 -25.09 -1.60
C GLN A 161 9.39 -25.07 -1.87
N ASN A 162 8.55 -25.10 -0.83
CA ASN A 162 7.11 -25.05 -0.96
C ASN A 162 6.49 -24.27 0.21
N ILE A 163 6.50 -22.94 0.16
CA ILE A 163 5.52 -22.19 0.97
C ILE A 163 4.16 -22.73 0.53
N PRO A 164 3.38 -23.37 1.42
CA PRO A 164 2.11 -23.91 1.00
C PRO A 164 1.28 -22.70 0.58
N ILE A 165 0.91 -22.60 -0.71
CA ILE A 165 0.07 -21.50 -1.22
C ILE A 165 -1.17 -21.32 -0.33
N ILE A 166 -1.65 -22.42 0.27
CA ILE A 166 -2.73 -22.44 1.25
C ILE A 166 -2.47 -21.56 2.49
N THR A 167 -1.23 -21.46 2.99
CA THR A 167 -0.89 -20.56 4.11
C THR A 167 -1.04 -19.09 3.74
N LEU A 168 -0.62 -18.71 2.53
CA LEU A 168 -0.77 -17.35 2.01
C LEU A 168 -2.25 -17.01 1.77
N ILE A 169 -3.04 -17.99 1.31
CA ILE A 169 -4.49 -17.86 1.13
C ILE A 169 -5.19 -17.64 2.49
N ILE A 170 -4.82 -18.39 3.53
CA ILE A 170 -5.43 -18.24 4.87
C ILE A 170 -5.18 -16.83 5.42
N VAL A 171 -3.97 -16.31 5.30
CA VAL A 171 -3.61 -14.95 5.75
C VAL A 171 -4.34 -13.86 4.94
N PHE A 172 -4.75 -14.18 3.71
CA PHE A 172 -5.47 -13.26 2.82
C PHE A 172 -6.93 -13.02 3.25
N ILE A 173 -7.56 -13.99 3.91
CA ILE A 173 -9.01 -13.98 4.18
C ILE A 173 -9.44 -12.84 5.15
N PRO A 174 -8.82 -12.66 6.33
CA PRO A 174 -9.26 -11.61 7.26
C PRO A 174 -9.12 -10.19 6.68
N PRO A 175 -7.98 -9.81 6.04
CA PRO A 175 -7.86 -8.50 5.39
C PRO A 175 -8.91 -8.24 4.32
N LEU A 176 -9.36 -9.26 3.57
CA LEU A 176 -10.41 -9.09 2.56
C LEU A 176 -11.73 -8.61 3.16
N PHE A 177 -12.20 -9.27 4.23
CA PHE A 177 -13.47 -8.91 4.87
C PHE A 177 -13.43 -7.52 5.50
N ILE A 178 -12.32 -7.19 6.17
CA ILE A 178 -12.14 -5.87 6.79
C ILE A 178 -12.00 -4.79 5.71
N PHE A 179 -11.31 -5.08 4.61
CA PHE A 179 -11.20 -4.18 3.47
C PHE A 179 -12.58 -3.86 2.87
N ASP A 180 -13.40 -4.87 2.58
CA ASP A 180 -14.74 -4.68 2.02
C ASP A 180 -15.64 -3.90 2.99
N TYR A 181 -15.63 -4.25 4.27
CA TYR A 181 -16.37 -3.53 5.31
C TYR A 181 -15.96 -2.05 5.37
N THR A 182 -14.66 -1.77 5.49
CA THR A 182 -14.17 -0.39 5.59
C THR A 182 -14.42 0.41 4.32
N LEU A 183 -14.30 -0.21 3.14
CA LEU A 183 -14.62 0.42 1.87
C LEU A 183 -16.11 0.79 1.77
N LYS A 184 -17.01 -0.10 2.22
CA LYS A 184 -18.45 0.19 2.29
C LYS A 184 -18.74 1.37 3.21
N GLN A 185 -18.11 1.43 4.39
CA GLN A 185 -18.25 2.56 5.30
C GLN A 185 -17.74 3.87 4.69
N LEU A 186 -16.56 3.85 4.06
CA LEU A 186 -15.98 5.01 3.37
C LEU A 186 -16.88 5.51 2.23
N LYS A 187 -17.50 4.62 1.47
CA LYS A 187 -18.47 4.97 0.43
C LYS A 187 -19.73 5.59 1.01
N ASN A 188 -20.38 4.91 1.96
CA ASN A 188 -21.68 5.29 2.47
C ASN A 188 -21.65 6.55 3.34
N LYS A 189 -20.61 6.72 4.16
CA LYS A 189 -20.52 7.84 5.11
C LYS A 189 -19.74 9.03 4.57
N PHE A 190 -18.76 8.78 3.69
CA PHE A 190 -17.79 9.79 3.28
C PHE A 190 -17.66 9.93 1.76
N ASN A 191 -18.49 9.26 0.95
CA ASN A 191 -18.56 9.39 -0.52
C ASN A 191 -17.32 8.89 -1.31
N TYR A 192 -16.56 7.93 -0.77
CA TYR A 192 -15.34 7.39 -1.40
C TYR A 192 -15.59 6.43 -2.60
N GLU A 193 -16.55 6.73 -3.48
CA GLU A 193 -16.94 5.84 -4.59
C GLU A 193 -15.81 5.54 -5.60
N LYS A 194 -14.89 6.50 -5.75
CA LYS A 194 -13.76 6.43 -6.69
C LYS A 194 -12.43 6.09 -6.04
N LEU A 195 -12.40 5.69 -4.76
CA LEU A 195 -11.16 5.51 -3.97
C LEU A 195 -10.08 4.67 -4.68
N TYR A 196 -10.49 3.62 -5.38
CA TYR A 196 -9.59 2.70 -6.10
C TYR A 196 -9.72 2.78 -7.64
N LYS A 197 -10.36 3.82 -8.19
CA LYS A 197 -10.58 3.98 -9.64
C LYS A 197 -9.60 4.98 -10.24
N ALA A 198 -9.09 4.71 -11.44
CA ALA A 198 -8.18 5.60 -12.18
C ALA A 198 -8.92 6.79 -12.81
#